data_AF-A0A9E3AJH0-F1
#
_entry.id   AF-A0A9E3AJH0-F1
#
_cell.length_a   1.000
_cell.length_b   1.000
_cell.length_c   1.000
_cell.angle_alpha   90.00
_cell.angle_beta   90.00
_cell.angle_gamma   90.00
#
_symmetry.space_group_name_H-M   'P 1'
#
loop_
_entity.id
_entity.type
_entity.pdbx_description
1 polymer ?
#
loop_
_entity_poly.entity_id
_entity_poly.type
_entity_poly.pdbx_seq_one_letter_code
_entity_poly.pdbx_strand_id
1 'polypeptide(L)'
;MRTDVPQPIRLADYHPPAYLIDEAYLDFDLAPDRTRVKARLKVRRAGERPEPLVLDGVRLKPVSIAIDGAPLAAARYQIDDERLTIADVPAAFTLETEVEIDPENNKALEGLYMSGGRFCTQCEAEGFRKITWWP
;
A
#
# COMPACT_ATOMS: atom_id res chain seq x y z
N MET A 1 4.03 5.05 23.41
CA MET A 1 5.42 4.84 22.99
C MET A 1 5.49 3.45 22.36
N ARG A 2 5.92 3.31 21.10
CA ARG A 2 6.24 1.98 20.53
C ARG A 2 7.42 1.43 21.34
N THR A 3 7.26 0.25 21.93
CA THR A 3 8.29 -0.42 22.74
C THR A 3 9.10 -1.44 21.93
N ASP A 4 8.77 -1.65 20.66
CA ASP A 4 9.52 -2.58 19.81
C ASP A 4 10.78 -1.93 19.24
N VAL A 5 11.89 -2.60 19.48
CA VAL A 5 13.20 -2.29 18.91
C VAL A 5 13.17 -2.71 17.43
N PRO A 6 13.53 -1.81 16.47
CA PRO A 6 13.65 -2.17 15.07
C PRO A 6 14.55 -3.40 14.89
N GLN A 7 14.06 -4.40 14.16
CA GLN A 7 14.83 -5.61 13.91
C GLN A 7 15.78 -5.39 12.72
N PRO A 8 17.03 -5.86 12.80
CA PRO A 8 17.98 -5.71 11.70
C PRO A 8 17.55 -6.55 10.50
N ILE A 9 17.38 -5.91 9.34
CA ILE A 9 17.17 -6.57 8.05
C ILE A 9 18.56 -6.87 7.46
N ARG A 10 18.80 -8.11 7.03
CA ARG A 10 20.10 -8.54 6.50
C ARG A 10 20.02 -8.77 5.00
N LEU A 11 21.06 -8.34 4.28
CA LEU A 11 21.21 -8.61 2.84
C LEU A 11 21.13 -10.11 2.52
N ALA A 12 21.64 -10.98 3.41
CA ALA A 12 21.61 -12.42 3.26
C ALA A 12 20.19 -13.03 3.32
N ASP A 13 19.22 -12.31 3.88
CA ASP A 13 17.82 -12.76 4.00
C ASP A 13 16.96 -12.26 2.81
N TYR A 14 17.60 -11.65 1.79
CA TYR A 14 16.90 -11.22 0.58
C TYR A 14 16.29 -12.42 -0.14
N HIS A 15 14.99 -12.31 -0.41
CA HIS A 15 14.26 -13.19 -1.31
C HIS A 15 13.49 -12.37 -2.34
N PRO A 16 13.39 -12.82 -3.59
CA PRO A 16 12.51 -12.18 -4.57
C PRO A 16 11.06 -12.11 -4.05
N PRO A 17 10.30 -11.07 -4.41
CA PRO A 17 8.91 -10.95 -3.98
C PRO A 17 8.05 -12.06 -4.60
N ALA A 18 7.05 -12.54 -3.86
CA ALA A 18 6.11 -13.56 -4.34
C ALA A 18 5.23 -13.06 -5.50
N TYR A 19 5.03 -11.74 -5.59
CA TYR A 19 4.22 -11.05 -6.59
C TYR A 19 4.99 -9.88 -7.21
N LEU A 20 4.73 -9.64 -8.49
CA LEU A 20 5.27 -8.52 -9.26
C LEU A 20 4.12 -7.64 -9.75
N ILE A 21 4.37 -6.33 -9.82
CA ILE A 21 3.46 -5.36 -10.40
C ILE A 21 4.00 -4.95 -11.76
N ASP A 22 3.25 -5.27 -12.81
CA ASP A 22 3.64 -4.93 -14.19
C ASP A 22 3.18 -3.51 -14.57
N GLU A 23 2.02 -3.07 -14.06
CA GLU A 23 1.46 -1.75 -14.30
C GLU A 23 0.82 -1.18 -13.04
N ALA A 24 0.94 0.13 -12.85
CA ALA A 24 0.28 0.85 -11.77
C ALA A 24 -0.40 2.12 -12.32
N TYR A 25 -1.68 2.24 -12.05
CA TYR A 25 -2.47 3.44 -12.33
C TYR A 25 -2.88 4.05 -11.00
N LEU A 26 -2.60 5.35 -10.84
CA LEU A 26 -2.90 6.09 -9.62
C LEU A 26 -3.76 7.30 -9.95
N ASP A 27 -4.81 7.50 -9.18
CA ASP A 27 -5.70 8.66 -9.25
C ASP A 27 -5.75 9.31 -7.86
N PHE A 28 -5.50 10.63 -7.84
CA PHE A 28 -5.41 11.44 -6.63
C PHE A 28 -6.48 12.52 -6.67
N ASP A 29 -7.48 12.39 -5.82
CA ASP A 29 -8.43 13.47 -5.52
C ASP A 29 -7.86 14.28 -4.35
N LEU A 30 -7.15 15.38 -4.67
CA LEU A 30 -6.36 16.14 -3.72
C LEU A 30 -7.23 17.05 -2.86
N ALA A 31 -7.23 16.76 -1.55
CA ALA A 31 -7.75 17.64 -0.51
C ALA A 31 -6.75 17.65 0.67
N PRO A 32 -6.39 18.82 1.24
CA PRO A 32 -5.34 18.91 2.26
C PRO A 32 -5.58 17.98 3.46
N ASP A 33 -6.81 17.84 3.92
CA ASP A 33 -7.23 17.06 5.09
C ASP A 33 -7.75 15.66 4.73
N ARG A 34 -8.09 15.42 3.46
CA ARG A 34 -8.82 14.22 3.04
C ARG A 34 -8.55 13.81 1.59
N THR A 35 -7.28 13.65 1.23
CA THR A 35 -6.90 13.20 -0.11
C THR A 35 -7.33 11.75 -0.32
N ARG A 36 -7.99 11.46 -1.45
CA ARG A 36 -8.36 10.10 -1.85
C ARG A 36 -7.34 9.58 -2.85
N VAL A 37 -6.84 8.38 -2.61
CA VAL A 37 -5.90 7.72 -3.51
C VAL A 37 -6.51 6.42 -3.99
N LYS A 38 -6.76 6.33 -5.29
CA LYS A 38 -7.16 5.08 -5.95
C LYS A 38 -5.95 4.49 -6.65
N ALA A 39 -5.66 3.24 -6.36
CA ALA A 39 -4.61 2.49 -7.04
C ALA A 39 -5.21 1.30 -7.78
N ARG A 40 -4.84 1.13 -9.05
CA ARG A 40 -5.13 -0.06 -9.84
C ARG A 40 -3.81 -0.68 -10.28
N LEU A 41 -3.54 -1.89 -9.80
CA LEU A 41 -2.28 -2.59 -9.98
C LEU A 41 -2.51 -3.85 -10.81
N LYS A 42 -1.74 -4.03 -11.89
CA LYS A 42 -1.67 -5.30 -12.63
C LYS A 42 -0.65 -6.19 -11.94
N VAL A 43 -1.16 -7.18 -11.21
CA VAL A 43 -0.36 -8.06 -10.35
C VAL A 43 -0.23 -9.43 -11.01
N ARG A 44 0.97 -10.00 -10.98
CA ARG A 44 1.21 -11.40 -11.33
C ARG A 44 2.10 -12.07 -10.29
N ARG A 45 1.85 -13.36 -10.05
CA ARG A 45 2.69 -14.18 -9.20
C ARG A 45 4.03 -14.46 -9.88
N ALA A 46 5.12 -14.33 -9.12
CA ALA A 46 6.47 -14.61 -9.59
C ALA A 46 6.90 -16.08 -9.38
N GLY A 47 6.33 -16.74 -8.38
CA GLY A 47 6.59 -18.14 -8.04
C GLY A 47 5.53 -19.14 -8.52
N GLU A 48 5.85 -20.43 -8.42
CA GLU A 48 4.93 -21.52 -8.77
C GLU A 48 3.86 -21.76 -7.69
N ARG A 49 4.23 -21.54 -6.42
CA ARG A 49 3.35 -21.80 -5.27
C ARG A 49 2.48 -20.59 -4.96
N PRO A 50 1.17 -20.78 -4.70
CA PRO A 50 0.34 -19.71 -4.18
C PRO A 50 0.82 -19.32 -2.77
N GLU A 51 0.95 -18.01 -2.55
CA GLU A 51 1.31 -17.40 -1.28
C GLU A 51 0.37 -16.22 -1.03
N PRO A 52 0.17 -15.75 0.21
CA PRO A 52 -0.61 -14.54 0.45
C PRO A 52 -0.01 -13.33 -0.28
N LEU A 53 -0.86 -12.48 -0.85
CA LEU A 53 -0.43 -11.16 -1.27
C LEU A 53 -0.30 -10.28 -0.02
N VAL A 54 0.91 -9.81 0.26
CA VAL A 54 1.21 -8.89 1.36
C VAL A 54 1.66 -7.56 0.76
N LEU A 55 0.99 -6.48 1.14
CA LEU A 55 1.29 -5.12 0.72
C LEU A 55 1.47 -4.25 1.95
N ASP A 56 2.50 -3.44 1.97
CA ASP A 56 2.73 -2.53 3.08
C ASP A 56 1.91 -1.25 2.92
N GLY A 57 1.39 -0.74 4.03
CA GLY A 57 0.59 0.45 4.11
C GLY A 57 0.53 0.99 5.54
N VAL A 58 0.87 2.26 5.74
CA VAL A 58 0.97 2.87 7.07
C VAL A 58 0.11 4.13 7.13
N ARG A 59 -0.74 4.22 8.16
CA ARG A 59 -1.67 5.36 8.38
C ARG A 59 -2.60 5.62 7.19
N LEU A 60 -3.05 4.55 6.55
CA LEU A 60 -4.02 4.60 5.47
C LEU A 60 -5.41 4.33 6.06
N LYS A 61 -6.40 5.16 5.75
CA LYS A 61 -7.79 4.86 6.08
C LYS A 61 -8.42 4.05 4.94
N PRO A 62 -8.75 2.76 5.14
CA PRO A 62 -9.34 1.90 4.11
C PRO A 62 -10.69 2.41 3.62
N VAL A 63 -10.96 2.28 2.33
CA VAL A 63 -12.27 2.61 1.75
C VAL A 63 -12.82 1.44 0.97
N SER A 64 -12.06 0.93 -0.01
CA SER A 64 -12.48 -0.22 -0.80
C SER A 64 -11.28 -1.02 -1.28
N ILE A 65 -11.49 -2.34 -1.41
CA ILE A 65 -10.53 -3.27 -1.99
C ILE A 65 -11.33 -4.19 -2.92
N ALA A 66 -10.86 -4.35 -4.15
CA ALA A 66 -11.46 -5.21 -5.15
C ALA A 66 -10.40 -5.96 -5.95
N ILE A 67 -10.76 -7.14 -6.46
CA ILE A 67 -9.95 -7.91 -7.41
C ILE A 67 -10.78 -8.11 -8.66
N ASP A 68 -10.20 -7.74 -9.81
CA ASP A 68 -10.84 -7.84 -11.14
C ASP A 68 -12.24 -7.20 -11.18
N GLY A 69 -12.39 -6.02 -10.58
CA GLY A 69 -13.65 -5.28 -10.49
C GLY A 69 -14.65 -5.82 -9.46
N ALA A 70 -14.38 -6.94 -8.79
CA ALA A 70 -15.24 -7.52 -7.76
C ALA A 70 -14.79 -7.09 -6.35
N PRO A 71 -15.65 -6.41 -5.55
CA PRO A 71 -15.33 -6.05 -4.18
C PRO A 71 -14.99 -7.27 -3.32
N LEU A 72 -13.89 -7.18 -2.56
CA LEU A 72 -13.52 -8.21 -1.60
C LEU A 72 -14.32 -8.06 -0.31
N ALA A 73 -14.90 -9.16 0.16
CA ALA A 73 -15.51 -9.20 1.48
C ALA A 73 -14.44 -9.04 2.57
N ALA A 74 -14.78 -8.37 3.68
CA ALA A 74 -13.86 -8.10 4.79
C ALA A 74 -13.20 -9.36 5.39
N ALA A 75 -13.84 -10.53 5.28
CA ALA A 75 -13.27 -11.80 5.73
C ALA A 75 -12.15 -12.35 4.81
N ARG A 76 -11.97 -11.78 3.60
CA ARG A 76 -10.97 -12.23 2.62
C ARG A 76 -9.64 -11.50 2.71
N TYR A 77 -9.53 -10.49 3.56
CA TYR A 77 -8.30 -9.75 3.77
C TYR A 77 -8.13 -9.38 5.24
N GLN A 78 -6.90 -9.12 5.64
CA GLN A 78 -6.53 -8.63 6.96
C GLN A 78 -5.76 -7.33 6.78
N ILE A 79 -6.09 -6.32 7.60
CA ILE A 79 -5.35 -5.07 7.66
C ILE A 79 -4.84 -4.94 9.09
N ASP A 80 -3.53 -4.81 9.25
CA ASP A 80 -2.89 -4.43 10.51
C ASP A 80 -2.32 -3.01 10.40
N ASP A 81 -1.49 -2.60 11.37
CA ASP A 81 -0.93 -1.25 11.44
C ASP A 81 0.02 -0.91 10.26
N GLU A 82 0.59 -1.92 9.60
CA GLU A 82 1.62 -1.75 8.59
C GLU A 82 1.33 -2.47 7.27
N ARG A 83 0.32 -3.34 7.21
CA ARG A 83 0.10 -4.23 6.06
C ARG A 83 -1.36 -4.49 5.74
N LEU A 84 -1.62 -4.71 4.45
CA LEU A 84 -2.76 -5.42 3.90
C LEU A 84 -2.32 -6.81 3.46
N THR A 85 -2.98 -7.85 3.95
CA THR A 85 -2.75 -9.25 3.57
C THR A 85 -4.01 -9.84 2.94
N ILE A 86 -3.89 -10.42 1.74
CA ILE A 86 -4.96 -11.14 1.05
C ILE A 86 -4.51 -12.59 0.88
N ALA A 87 -5.14 -13.52 1.60
CA ALA A 87 -4.67 -14.91 1.72
C ALA A 87 -4.69 -15.68 0.40
N ASP A 88 -5.76 -15.50 -0.39
CA ASP A 88 -5.98 -16.24 -1.63
C ASP A 88 -6.24 -15.29 -2.79
N VAL A 89 -5.27 -15.19 -3.71
CA VAL A 89 -5.38 -14.39 -4.94
C VAL A 89 -5.08 -15.22 -6.20
N PRO A 90 -5.63 -14.85 -7.37
CA PRO A 90 -5.29 -15.50 -8.63
C PRO A 90 -3.81 -15.37 -9.00
N ALA A 91 -3.36 -16.16 -9.98
CA ALA A 91 -1.99 -16.08 -10.49
C ALA A 91 -1.67 -14.75 -11.20
N ALA A 92 -2.68 -14.15 -11.84
CA ALA A 92 -2.61 -12.83 -12.44
C ALA A 92 -3.98 -12.16 -12.28
N PHE A 93 -4.00 -10.90 -11.87
CA PHE A 93 -5.23 -10.18 -11.55
C PHE A 93 -4.99 -8.67 -11.52
N THR A 94 -6.09 -7.92 -11.47
CA THR A 94 -6.08 -6.48 -11.23
C THR A 94 -6.50 -6.23 -9.78
N LEU A 95 -5.60 -5.69 -8.96
CA LEU A 95 -5.95 -5.20 -7.62
C LEU A 95 -6.39 -3.75 -7.71
N GLU A 96 -7.54 -3.43 -7.14
CA GLU A 96 -8.05 -2.07 -7.05
C GLU A 96 -8.25 -1.71 -5.57
N THR A 97 -7.55 -0.67 -5.11
CA THR A 97 -7.66 -0.16 -3.75
C THR A 97 -8.02 1.31 -3.75
N GLU A 98 -8.79 1.72 -2.75
CA GLU A 98 -9.00 3.13 -2.44
C GLU A 98 -8.75 3.36 -0.95
N VAL A 99 -7.95 4.39 -0.68
CA VAL A 99 -7.62 4.85 0.67
C VAL A 99 -7.81 6.35 0.80
N GLU A 100 -7.94 6.80 2.04
CA GLU A 100 -7.94 8.20 2.42
C GLU A 100 -6.73 8.51 3.29
N ILE A 101 -6.06 9.63 3.01
CA ILE A 101 -4.88 10.13 3.72
C ILE A 101 -5.04 11.62 4.01
N ASP A 102 -4.30 12.10 5.02
CA ASP A 102 -4.34 13.49 5.51
C ASP A 102 -2.95 14.16 5.35
N PRO A 103 -2.67 14.77 4.18
CA PRO A 103 -1.41 15.47 3.92
C PRO A 103 -1.13 16.67 4.83
N GLU A 104 -2.17 17.39 5.27
CA GLU A 104 -2.06 18.58 6.13
C GLU A 104 -1.53 18.22 7.52
N ASN A 105 -1.98 17.09 8.06
CA ASN A 105 -1.51 16.59 9.36
C ASN A 105 -0.27 15.68 9.28
N ASN A 106 0.27 15.42 8.09
CA ASN A 106 1.50 14.64 7.94
C ASN A 106 2.76 15.44 8.30
N LYS A 107 3.11 15.47 9.58
CA LYS A 107 4.31 16.17 10.10
C LYS A 107 5.63 15.39 9.94
N ALA A 108 5.57 14.16 9.41
CA ALA A 108 6.77 13.34 9.19
C ALA A 108 7.51 13.73 7.90
N LEU A 109 6.88 14.47 6.98
CA LEU A 109 7.44 14.88 5.69
C LEU A 109 7.88 13.70 4.81
N GLU A 110 7.16 12.58 4.92
CA GLU A 110 7.33 11.35 4.14
C GLU A 110 5.98 10.89 3.59
N GLY A 111 5.94 10.29 2.41
CA GLY A 111 4.70 10.07 1.66
C GLY A 111 4.19 11.37 1.06
N LEU A 112 2.87 11.57 1.00
CA LEU A 112 2.24 12.82 0.56
C LEU A 112 2.01 13.75 1.78
N TYR A 113 2.44 15.01 1.68
CA TYR A 113 2.33 16.00 2.75
C TYR A 113 2.19 17.42 2.21
N MET A 114 1.88 18.38 3.10
CA MET A 114 1.80 19.81 2.76
C MET A 114 3.07 20.57 3.14
N SER A 115 3.62 21.37 2.22
CA SER A 115 4.73 22.29 2.46
C SER A 115 4.44 23.67 1.86
N GLY A 116 4.32 24.70 2.70
CA GLY A 116 4.05 26.07 2.26
C GLY A 116 2.80 26.19 1.37
N GLY A 117 1.72 25.46 1.70
CA GLY A 117 0.47 25.44 0.94
C GLY A 117 0.49 24.58 -0.33
N ARG A 118 1.54 23.77 -0.56
CA ARG A 118 1.68 22.90 -1.73
C ARG A 118 1.70 21.44 -1.32
N PHE A 119 1.14 20.57 -2.17
CA PHE A 119 1.32 19.12 -2.04
C PHE A 119 2.73 18.74 -2.47
N CYS A 120 3.40 17.95 -1.65
CA CYS A 120 4.75 17.43 -1.89
C CYS A 120 4.80 15.93 -1.57
N THR A 121 5.68 15.21 -2.26
CA THR A 121 5.95 13.80 -1.98
C THR A 121 7.41 13.56 -1.66
N GLN A 122 7.68 12.72 -0.66
CA GLN A 122 8.99 12.14 -0.40
C GLN A 122 8.82 10.63 -0.20
N CYS A 123 9.32 9.84 -1.14
CA CYS A 123 9.05 8.40 -1.18
C CYS A 123 10.26 7.54 -0.79
N GLU A 124 11.49 8.05 -0.89
CA GLU A 124 12.68 7.30 -0.47
C GLU A 124 12.82 7.32 1.06
N ALA A 125 13.12 6.20 1.73
CA ALA A 125 13.25 4.85 1.16
C ALA A 125 11.91 4.08 1.07
N GLU A 126 11.00 4.32 2.02
CA GLU A 126 9.73 3.60 2.16
C GLU A 126 8.53 4.56 2.34
N GLY A 127 8.60 5.78 1.83
CA GLY A 127 7.54 6.78 1.98
C GLY A 127 6.27 6.44 1.19
N PHE A 128 6.36 5.63 0.14
CA PHE A 128 5.22 5.35 -0.74
C PHE A 128 4.09 4.55 -0.07
N ARG A 129 4.42 3.66 0.89
CA ARG A 129 3.42 2.95 1.73
C ARG A 129 2.59 3.89 2.61
N LYS A 130 2.94 5.17 2.73
CA LYS A 130 2.11 6.20 3.41
C LYS A 130 1.13 6.89 2.46
N ILE A 131 1.07 6.46 1.20
CA ILE A 131 0.18 7.00 0.15
C ILE A 131 -0.90 5.98 -0.22
N THR A 132 -0.53 4.73 -0.44
CA THR A 132 -1.43 3.60 -0.71
C THR A 132 -0.77 2.28 -0.30
N TRP A 133 -1.51 1.17 -0.31
CA TRP A 133 -0.89 -0.16 -0.14
C TRP A 133 -0.01 -0.50 -1.33
N TRP A 134 1.21 -0.95 -1.06
CA TRP A 134 2.24 -1.19 -2.07
C TRP A 134 3.19 -2.34 -1.68
N PRO A 135 3.78 -3.09 -2.63
CA PRO A 135 4.74 -4.16 -2.31
C PRO A 135 6.05 -3.68 -1.69
#